data_AF-A0AAR2JWU4-F1
#
_entry.id   AF-A0AAR2JWU4-F1
#
_cell.length_a   1.000
_cell.length_b   1.000
_cell.length_c   1.000
_cell.angle_alpha   90.00
_cell.angle_beta   90.00
_cell.angle_gamma   90.00
#
_symmetry.space_group_name_H-M   'P 1'
#
loop_
_entity.id
_entity.type
_entity.pdbx_description
1 polymer ?
#
loop_
_entity_poly.entity_id
_entity_poly.type
_entity_poly.pdbx_seq_one_letter_code
_entity_poly.pdbx_strand_id
1 'polypeptide(L)'
;MCGQLCLISNRMVIVCRCKQLTFLNEAISSWEKSASRPPLLEFLDSELERISEMKDVFEEDDPCKVRESELLMDYIERFSDLFEAGEYEAAAYHAAKSPHGVLRNMETMERFKSVTMYEGELPPALLFFQALTISVQPGKRLPGEVLSLEGVRCALQHGYIQLVTFWVTQHRLTYSEELGDVICSHGAEDPRVADTCLALAHIVYTACGVLRKAALSMCRRGLISGAFEFIYKSRDFTVEDCMFVLRGCPSLDLMQDFTQLYEGKPALLSVGFICHSLLKSDLEDLAFQLLEKIYAGGQGALEKTILNDVMCSAESWSEIATRCEQRGWHQLAQKIISILLSQPGAVCLSQEQDSVELMEHVFM
;
A
#
# COMPACT_ATOMS: atom_id res chain seq x y z
N MET A 1 27.14 -21.81 -10.88
CA MET A 1 26.32 -23.01 -10.63
C MET A 1 24.82 -22.81 -10.88
N CYS A 2 24.20 -21.65 -10.61
CA CYS A 2 22.75 -21.43 -10.92
C CYS A 2 22.42 -21.39 -12.43
N GLY A 3 23.35 -20.94 -13.28
CA GLY A 3 23.16 -20.93 -14.74
C GLY A 3 23.15 -22.33 -15.39
N GLN A 4 23.81 -23.32 -14.77
CA GLN A 4 23.81 -24.70 -15.26
C GLN A 4 22.46 -25.39 -14.99
N LEU A 5 21.82 -25.14 -13.85
CA LEU A 5 20.53 -25.76 -13.50
C LEU A 5 19.38 -25.28 -14.40
N CYS A 6 19.34 -23.98 -14.74
CA CYS A 6 18.33 -23.43 -15.67
C CYS A 6 18.55 -23.89 -17.12
N LEU A 7 19.81 -24.05 -17.54
CA LEU A 7 20.15 -24.64 -18.84
C LEU A 7 19.79 -26.13 -18.91
N ILE A 8 19.92 -26.88 -17.81
CA ILE A 8 19.57 -28.32 -17.76
C ILE A 8 18.05 -28.52 -17.84
N SER A 9 17.26 -27.74 -17.11
CA SER A 9 15.79 -27.80 -17.15
C SER A 9 15.24 -27.51 -18.56
N ASN A 10 15.70 -26.43 -19.21
CA ASN A 10 15.29 -26.11 -20.59
C ASN A 10 15.76 -27.18 -21.59
N ARG A 11 16.96 -27.73 -21.41
CA ARG A 11 17.49 -28.78 -22.29
C ARG A 11 16.68 -30.08 -22.18
N MET A 12 16.16 -30.41 -20.99
CA MET A 12 15.31 -31.60 -20.78
C MET A 12 13.90 -31.43 -21.33
N VAL A 13 13.29 -30.25 -21.21
CA VAL A 13 12.00 -29.94 -21.88
C VAL A 13 12.13 -30.05 -23.39
N ILE A 14 13.24 -29.54 -23.94
CA ILE A 14 13.53 -29.63 -25.38
C ILE A 14 13.75 -31.09 -25.79
N VAL A 15 14.52 -31.88 -25.03
CA VAL A 15 14.77 -33.30 -25.32
C VAL A 15 13.47 -34.12 -25.27
N CYS A 16 12.60 -33.85 -24.30
CA CYS A 16 11.30 -34.53 -24.18
C CYS A 16 10.40 -34.19 -25.38
N ARG A 17 10.27 -32.91 -25.74
CA ARG A 17 9.53 -32.48 -26.93
C ARG A 17 10.12 -33.06 -28.22
N CYS A 18 11.44 -33.11 -28.35
CA CYS A 18 12.09 -33.73 -29.50
C CYS A 18 11.76 -35.23 -29.60
N LYS A 19 11.75 -35.97 -28.50
CA LYS A 19 11.37 -37.39 -28.49
C LYS A 19 9.90 -37.61 -28.86
N GLN A 20 8.99 -36.79 -28.33
CA GLN A 20 7.57 -36.81 -28.69
C GLN A 20 7.35 -36.52 -30.18
N LEU A 21 8.04 -35.51 -30.71
CA LEU A 21 8.01 -35.18 -32.14
C LEU A 21 8.62 -36.28 -33.02
N THR A 22 9.69 -36.94 -32.56
CA THR A 22 10.32 -38.06 -33.29
C THR A 22 9.37 -39.26 -33.34
N PHE A 23 8.71 -39.57 -32.22
CA PHE A 23 7.69 -40.63 -32.13
C PHE A 23 6.50 -40.35 -33.06
N LEU A 24 5.94 -39.12 -33.04
CA LEU A 24 4.89 -38.71 -33.99
C LEU A 24 5.34 -38.85 -35.43
N ASN A 25 6.56 -38.43 -35.74
CA ASN A 25 7.09 -38.49 -37.09
C ASN A 25 7.28 -39.93 -37.57
N GLU A 26 7.71 -40.84 -36.70
CA GLU A 26 7.81 -42.28 -36.99
C GLU A 26 6.42 -42.91 -37.19
N ALA A 27 5.45 -42.55 -36.34
CA ALA A 27 4.07 -43.01 -36.44
C ALA A 27 3.39 -42.54 -37.74
N ILE A 28 3.56 -41.27 -38.11
CA ILE A 28 3.05 -40.70 -39.38
C ILE A 28 3.73 -41.35 -40.59
N SER A 29 5.05 -41.56 -40.52
CA SER A 29 5.81 -42.25 -41.57
C SER A 29 5.36 -43.71 -41.75
N SER A 30 4.90 -44.37 -40.68
CA SER A 30 4.33 -45.72 -40.70
C SER A 30 2.92 -45.71 -41.28
N TRP A 31 2.08 -44.74 -40.91
CA TRP A 31 0.74 -44.52 -41.46
C TRP A 31 0.78 -44.25 -42.97
N GLU A 32 1.74 -43.45 -43.44
CA GLU A 32 1.88 -43.14 -44.87
C GLU A 32 2.22 -44.41 -45.70
N LYS A 33 2.92 -45.37 -45.10
CA LYS A 33 3.32 -46.63 -45.73
C LYS A 33 2.27 -47.74 -45.59
N SER A 34 1.23 -47.56 -44.78
CA SER A 34 0.21 -48.59 -44.60
C SER A 34 -0.77 -48.63 -45.79
N ALA A 35 -1.18 -49.83 -46.19
CA ALA A 35 -2.10 -50.06 -47.30
C ALA A 35 -3.57 -49.79 -46.93
N SER A 36 -3.90 -49.83 -45.64
CA SER A 36 -5.20 -49.44 -45.08
C SER A 36 -4.97 -48.20 -44.23
N ARG A 37 -5.42 -47.05 -44.73
CA ARG A 37 -5.21 -45.74 -44.09
C ARG A 37 -6.50 -45.33 -43.37
N PRO A 38 -6.55 -45.38 -42.03
CA PRO A 38 -7.61 -44.69 -41.31
C PRO A 38 -7.52 -43.18 -41.61
N PRO A 39 -8.63 -42.43 -41.49
CA PRO A 39 -8.61 -40.97 -41.61
C PRO A 39 -7.50 -40.38 -40.74
N LEU A 40 -6.69 -39.49 -41.31
CA LEU A 40 -5.51 -38.94 -40.64
C LEU A 40 -5.85 -38.31 -39.28
N LEU A 41 -7.02 -37.70 -39.17
CA LEU A 41 -7.49 -37.06 -37.95
C LEU A 41 -7.70 -38.07 -36.81
N GLU A 42 -8.35 -39.20 -37.08
CA GLU A 42 -8.58 -40.26 -36.07
C GLU A 42 -7.27 -40.93 -35.66
N PHE A 43 -6.33 -41.09 -36.59
CA PHE A 43 -4.99 -41.61 -36.29
C PHE A 43 -4.20 -40.65 -35.40
N LEU A 44 -4.19 -39.36 -35.74
CA LEU A 44 -3.48 -38.35 -34.96
C LEU A 44 -4.07 -38.18 -33.56
N ASP A 45 -5.39 -38.22 -33.42
CA ASP A 45 -6.04 -38.14 -32.10
C ASP A 45 -5.62 -39.32 -31.22
N SER A 46 -5.60 -40.55 -31.77
CA SER A 46 -5.18 -41.74 -31.02
C SER A 46 -3.69 -41.71 -30.62
N GLU A 47 -2.80 -41.23 -31.49
CA GLU A 47 -1.37 -41.11 -31.14
C GLU A 47 -1.09 -39.95 -30.18
N LEU A 48 -1.85 -38.85 -30.26
CA LEU A 48 -1.75 -37.75 -29.30
C LEU A 48 -2.23 -38.17 -27.90
N GLU A 49 -3.28 -38.99 -27.80
CA GLU A 49 -3.71 -39.60 -26.54
C GLU A 49 -2.60 -40.50 -25.96
N ARG A 50 -1.98 -41.38 -26.77
CA ARG A 50 -0.84 -42.21 -26.35
C ARG A 50 0.35 -41.39 -25.84
N ILE A 51 0.64 -40.24 -26.47
CA ILE A 51 1.72 -39.34 -26.04
C ILE A 51 1.35 -38.62 -24.74
N SER A 52 0.07 -38.35 -24.53
CA SER A 52 -0.43 -37.75 -23.29
C SER A 52 -0.32 -38.73 -22.12
N GLU A 53 -0.63 -40.01 -22.32
CA GLU A 53 -0.48 -41.08 -21.32
C GLU A 53 0.99 -41.38 -21.00
N MET A 54 1.89 -41.21 -21.98
CA MET A 54 3.34 -41.30 -21.76
C MET A 54 3.89 -40.23 -20.81
N LYS A 55 3.17 -39.15 -20.49
CA LYS A 55 3.66 -38.14 -19.52
C LYS A 55 3.76 -38.68 -18.10
N ASP A 56 2.86 -39.54 -17.66
CA ASP A 56 2.78 -39.97 -16.26
C ASP A 56 3.92 -40.92 -15.85
N VAL A 57 4.48 -41.68 -16.81
CA VAL A 57 5.56 -42.64 -16.54
C VAL A 57 6.94 -41.97 -16.39
N PHE A 58 7.12 -40.74 -16.87
CA PHE A 58 8.40 -40.03 -16.76
C PHE A 58 8.50 -39.10 -15.54
N GLU A 59 7.44 -38.96 -14.72
CA GLU A 59 7.46 -38.06 -13.56
C GLU A 59 7.85 -38.71 -12.23
N GLU A 60 7.64 -40.03 -12.05
CA GLU A 60 7.87 -40.73 -10.77
C GLU A 60 9.30 -41.26 -10.56
N ASP A 61 10.05 -41.55 -11.63
CA ASP A 61 11.39 -42.17 -11.55
C ASP A 61 12.51 -41.20 -12.03
N ASP A 62 12.43 -39.93 -11.63
CA ASP A 62 13.49 -38.95 -11.93
C ASP A 62 14.58 -38.94 -10.84
N PRO A 63 15.77 -39.55 -11.07
CA PRO A 63 16.87 -39.53 -10.11
C PRO A 63 17.40 -38.12 -9.79
N CYS A 64 17.06 -37.09 -10.56
CA CYS A 64 17.35 -35.70 -10.20
C CYS A 64 16.45 -35.18 -9.07
N LYS A 65 15.15 -35.52 -9.04
CA LYS A 65 14.22 -35.09 -7.98
C LYS A 65 14.56 -35.73 -6.62
N VAL A 66 14.96 -37.00 -6.62
CA VAL A 66 15.42 -37.71 -5.41
C VAL A 66 16.67 -37.04 -4.84
N ARG A 67 17.67 -36.77 -5.69
CA ARG A 67 18.91 -36.09 -5.27
C ARG A 67 18.69 -34.66 -4.79
N GLU A 68 17.73 -33.94 -5.36
CA GLU A 68 17.39 -32.58 -4.92
C GLU A 68 16.72 -32.58 -3.55
N SER A 69 15.86 -33.58 -3.28
CA SER A 69 15.20 -33.76 -1.98
C SER A 69 16.21 -34.13 -0.89
N GLU A 70 17.17 -35.01 -1.19
CA GLU A 70 18.28 -35.34 -0.30
C GLU A 70 19.13 -34.10 0.03
N LEU A 71 19.52 -33.32 -0.99
CA LEU A 71 20.29 -32.09 -0.80
C LEU A 71 19.56 -31.03 0.04
N LEU A 72 18.22 -30.98 -0.04
CA LEU A 72 17.41 -30.08 0.79
C LEU A 72 17.37 -30.55 2.25
N MET A 73 17.26 -31.86 2.47
CA MET A 73 17.30 -32.47 3.80
C MET A 73 18.64 -32.21 4.48
N ASP A 74 19.76 -32.48 3.79
CA ASP A 74 21.11 -32.18 4.27
C ASP A 74 21.27 -30.70 4.69
N TYR A 75 20.60 -29.80 3.96
CA TYR A 75 20.64 -28.36 4.25
C TYR A 75 19.90 -28.01 5.56
N ILE A 76 18.78 -28.67 5.84
CA ILE A 76 17.96 -28.49 7.04
C ILE A 76 18.64 -29.12 8.25
N GLU A 77 19.22 -30.30 8.10
CA GLU A 77 19.99 -30.98 9.15
C GLU A 77 21.18 -30.14 9.57
N ARG A 78 21.99 -29.69 8.60
CA ARG A 78 23.13 -28.81 8.88
C ARG A 78 22.73 -27.49 9.53
N PHE A 79 21.56 -26.94 9.17
CA PHE A 79 21.03 -25.75 9.85
C PHE A 79 20.75 -26.05 11.32
N SER A 80 20.12 -27.19 11.60
CA SER A 80 19.76 -27.61 12.96
C SER A 80 21.02 -27.86 13.80
N ASP A 81 22.04 -28.52 13.25
CA ASP A 81 23.33 -28.73 13.92
C ASP A 81 24.00 -27.42 14.33
N LEU A 82 24.08 -26.45 13.40
CA LEU A 82 24.66 -25.13 13.68
C LEU A 82 23.85 -24.37 14.73
N PHE A 83 22.52 -24.49 14.70
CA PHE A 83 21.65 -23.81 15.63
C PHE A 83 21.75 -24.39 17.04
N GLU A 84 21.81 -25.71 17.18
CA GLU A 84 21.99 -26.41 18.46
C GLU A 84 23.39 -26.19 19.05
N ALA A 85 24.41 -26.04 18.20
CA ALA A 85 25.76 -25.66 18.62
C ALA A 85 25.86 -24.21 19.14
N GLY A 86 24.80 -23.40 19.01
CA GLY A 86 24.80 -21.98 19.39
C GLY A 86 25.54 -21.07 18.39
N GLU A 87 25.92 -21.59 17.22
CA GLU A 87 26.59 -20.83 16.16
C GLU A 87 25.58 -20.04 15.31
N TYR A 88 24.84 -19.12 15.95
CA TYR A 88 23.70 -18.44 15.33
C TYR A 88 24.06 -17.61 14.09
N GLU A 89 25.24 -17.00 14.03
CA GLU A 89 25.71 -16.27 12.85
C GLU A 89 25.91 -17.18 11.64
N ALA A 90 26.53 -18.35 11.85
CA ALA A 90 26.75 -19.35 10.80
C ALA A 90 25.43 -19.98 10.38
N ALA A 91 24.55 -20.30 11.33
CA ALA A 91 23.20 -20.80 11.07
C ALA A 91 22.38 -19.81 10.25
N ALA A 92 22.43 -18.51 10.58
CA ALA A 92 21.75 -17.44 9.86
C ALA A 92 22.21 -17.34 8.41
N TYR A 93 23.53 -17.35 8.18
CA TYR A 93 24.11 -17.28 6.85
C TYR A 93 23.77 -18.50 5.99
N HIS A 94 23.82 -19.69 6.60
CA HIS A 94 23.44 -20.95 5.97
C HIS A 94 21.96 -20.91 5.57
N ALA A 95 21.06 -20.59 6.51
CA ALA A 95 19.63 -20.46 6.22
C ALA A 95 19.32 -19.46 5.11
N ALA A 96 19.97 -18.30 5.11
CA ALA A 96 19.79 -17.27 4.09
C ALA A 96 20.20 -17.72 2.68
N LYS A 97 21.21 -18.61 2.58
CA LYS A 97 21.69 -19.18 1.31
C LYS A 97 20.98 -20.46 0.88
N SER A 98 19.99 -20.90 1.63
CA SER A 98 19.28 -22.15 1.37
C SER A 98 18.74 -22.23 -0.06
N PRO A 99 18.91 -23.40 -0.73
CA PRO A 99 18.37 -23.62 -2.06
C PRO A 99 16.85 -23.46 -2.04
N HIS A 100 16.30 -22.85 -3.09
CA HIS A 100 14.89 -22.49 -3.22
C HIS A 100 14.31 -21.63 -2.09
N GLY A 101 15.14 -21.18 -1.16
CA GLY A 101 14.72 -20.47 0.04
C GLY A 101 13.95 -21.35 1.02
N VAL A 102 14.23 -22.65 1.10
CA VAL A 102 13.54 -23.58 2.01
C VAL A 102 13.60 -23.14 3.48
N LEU A 103 14.70 -22.49 3.89
CA LEU A 103 14.87 -21.91 5.24
C LEU A 103 14.64 -20.38 5.28
N ARG A 104 14.19 -19.76 4.18
CA ARG A 104 13.89 -18.32 4.11
C ARG A 104 12.42 -18.06 4.46
N ASN A 105 11.97 -18.58 5.59
CA ASN A 105 10.57 -18.63 5.98
C ASN A 105 10.35 -18.13 7.43
N MET A 106 9.07 -17.99 7.82
CA MET A 106 8.70 -17.50 9.16
C MET A 106 9.05 -18.51 10.27
N GLU A 107 8.96 -19.82 10.00
CA GLU A 107 9.31 -20.83 11.00
C GLU A 107 10.77 -20.69 11.45
N THR A 108 11.68 -20.48 10.49
CA THR A 108 13.10 -20.26 10.78
C THR A 108 13.30 -18.96 11.57
N MET A 109 12.58 -17.89 11.23
CA MET A 109 12.58 -16.64 12.00
C MET A 109 12.14 -16.86 13.46
N GLU A 110 11.04 -17.59 13.69
CA GLU A 110 10.55 -17.86 15.04
C GLU A 110 11.52 -18.71 15.86
N ARG A 111 12.25 -19.65 15.23
CA ARG A 111 13.35 -20.36 15.90
C ARG A 111 14.39 -19.37 16.41
N PHE A 112 14.88 -18.45 15.57
CA PHE A 112 15.84 -17.42 15.99
C PHE A 112 15.29 -16.47 17.06
N LYS A 113 14.00 -16.12 17.01
CA LYS A 113 13.35 -15.27 18.03
C LYS A 113 13.23 -15.95 19.40
N SER A 114 13.13 -17.27 19.43
CA SER A 114 13.01 -18.02 20.70
C SER A 114 14.31 -18.08 21.50
N VAL A 115 15.45 -17.67 20.92
CA VAL A 115 16.74 -17.61 21.60
C VAL A 115 16.75 -16.43 22.57
N THR A 116 16.74 -16.75 23.87
CA THR A 116 16.74 -15.75 24.96
C THR A 116 18.13 -15.49 25.54
N MET A 117 19.06 -16.43 25.40
CA MET A 117 20.43 -16.32 25.90
C MET A 117 21.40 -16.21 24.73
N TYR A 118 21.88 -14.99 24.48
CA TYR A 118 22.87 -14.70 23.45
C TYR A 118 23.69 -13.48 23.87
N GLU A 119 25.02 -13.58 23.84
CA GLU A 119 25.95 -12.54 24.30
C GLU A 119 26.50 -11.66 23.15
N GLY A 120 26.02 -11.82 21.93
CA GLY A 120 26.46 -11.01 20.80
C GLY A 120 25.75 -9.65 20.69
N GLU A 121 26.31 -8.75 19.87
CA GLU A 121 25.80 -7.38 19.70
C GLU A 121 24.40 -7.34 19.07
N LEU A 122 24.12 -8.22 18.11
CA LEU A 122 22.84 -8.28 17.40
C LEU A 122 22.03 -9.50 17.82
N PRO A 123 20.76 -9.35 18.21
CA PRO A 123 19.87 -10.48 18.48
C PRO A 123 19.86 -11.52 17.34
N PRO A 124 19.78 -12.82 17.62
CA PRO A 124 19.83 -13.87 16.60
C PRO A 124 18.80 -13.72 15.47
N ALA A 125 17.60 -13.22 15.79
CA ALA A 125 16.57 -12.89 14.79
C ALA A 125 17.03 -11.81 13.79
N LEU A 126 17.75 -10.79 14.26
CA LEU A 126 18.30 -9.74 13.41
C LEU A 126 19.50 -10.21 12.61
N LEU A 127 20.34 -11.09 13.16
CA LEU A 127 21.42 -11.75 12.40
C LEU A 127 20.87 -12.53 11.21
N PHE A 128 19.82 -13.33 11.42
CA PHE A 128 19.13 -14.04 10.36
C PHE A 128 18.58 -13.08 9.30
N PHE A 129 17.87 -12.04 9.71
CA PHE A 129 17.27 -11.09 8.78
C PHE A 129 18.32 -10.26 8.01
N GLN A 130 19.42 -9.89 8.67
CA GLN A 130 20.55 -9.24 8.03
C GLN A 130 21.20 -10.16 6.99
N ALA A 131 21.41 -11.44 7.31
CA ALA A 131 21.90 -12.42 6.33
C ALA A 131 20.94 -12.59 5.14
N LEU A 132 19.62 -12.60 5.38
CA LEU A 132 18.61 -12.66 4.34
C LEU A 132 18.67 -11.48 3.38
N THR A 133 18.80 -10.26 3.90
CA THR A 133 18.82 -9.02 3.11
C THR A 133 20.14 -8.84 2.35
N ILE A 134 21.28 -9.19 2.94
CA ILE A 134 22.60 -9.15 2.29
C ILE A 134 22.71 -10.22 1.20
N SER A 135 22.12 -11.41 1.39
CA SER A 135 22.14 -12.49 0.40
C SER A 135 21.25 -12.25 -0.82
N VAL A 136 20.39 -11.21 -0.80
CA VAL A 136 19.63 -10.78 -1.97
C VAL A 136 20.62 -10.24 -3.01
N GLN A 137 20.78 -10.95 -4.12
CA GLN A 137 21.48 -10.43 -5.30
C GLN A 137 20.51 -9.62 -6.17
N PRO A 138 21.00 -8.69 -7.00
CA PRO A 138 20.15 -8.00 -7.98
C PRO A 138 19.34 -9.02 -8.81
N GLY A 139 18.01 -8.87 -8.84
CA GLY A 139 17.10 -9.78 -9.55
C GLY A 139 16.72 -11.07 -8.81
N LYS A 140 17.15 -11.29 -7.57
CA LYS A 140 16.67 -12.39 -6.72
C LYS A 140 15.43 -12.01 -5.92
N ARG A 141 14.67 -13.03 -5.50
CA ARG A 141 13.46 -12.92 -4.68
C ARG A 141 13.77 -12.24 -3.34
N LEU A 142 13.08 -11.15 -3.06
CA LEU A 142 13.08 -10.47 -1.78
C LEU A 142 12.53 -11.38 -0.67
N PRO A 143 12.83 -11.10 0.61
CA PRO A 143 12.13 -11.77 1.71
C PRO A 143 10.61 -11.62 1.52
N GLY A 144 9.84 -12.64 1.88
CA GLY A 144 8.38 -12.56 1.80
C GLY A 144 7.83 -11.37 2.60
N GLU A 145 6.61 -10.93 2.30
CA GLU A 145 5.98 -9.79 2.95
C GLU A 145 5.94 -9.94 4.48
N VAL A 146 5.40 -11.06 4.98
CA VAL A 146 5.28 -11.35 6.42
C VAL A 146 6.66 -11.36 7.10
N LEU A 147 7.67 -11.93 6.42
CA LEU A 147 9.03 -12.00 6.93
C LEU A 147 9.69 -10.61 6.96
N SER A 148 9.41 -9.78 5.96
CA SER A 148 9.90 -8.39 5.89
C SER A 148 9.32 -7.55 7.01
N LEU A 149 8.02 -7.68 7.26
CA LEU A 149 7.30 -7.02 8.33
C LEU A 149 7.88 -7.41 9.70
N GLU A 150 8.06 -8.71 9.96
CA GLU A 150 8.56 -9.19 11.25
C GLU A 150 10.02 -8.80 11.48
N GLY A 151 10.86 -8.82 10.44
CA GLY A 151 12.23 -8.34 10.52
C GLY A 151 12.33 -6.86 10.91
N VAL A 152 11.48 -6.01 10.30
CA VAL A 152 11.38 -4.58 10.65
C VAL A 152 10.88 -4.40 12.08
N ARG A 153 9.81 -5.10 12.47
CA ARG A 153 9.25 -5.04 13.83
C ARG A 153 10.30 -5.38 14.88
N CYS A 154 11.03 -6.48 14.68
CA CYS A 154 12.11 -6.89 15.57
C CYS A 154 13.22 -5.83 15.65
N ALA A 155 13.62 -5.25 14.51
CA ALA A 155 14.68 -4.24 14.49
C ALA A 155 14.28 -2.97 15.25
N LEU A 156 13.04 -2.50 15.07
CA LEU A 156 12.52 -1.32 15.75
C LEU A 156 12.37 -1.54 17.27
N GLN A 157 11.87 -2.71 17.70
CA GLN A 157 11.77 -3.07 19.12
C GLN A 157 13.12 -3.04 19.86
N HIS A 158 14.19 -3.40 19.16
CA HIS A 158 15.55 -3.38 19.71
C HIS A 158 16.30 -2.07 19.43
N GLY A 159 15.64 -1.05 18.86
CA GLY A 159 16.22 0.28 18.62
C GLY A 159 17.14 0.38 17.39
N TYR A 160 17.14 -0.62 16.51
CA TYR A 160 17.99 -0.64 15.30
C TYR A 160 17.36 0.06 14.10
N ILE A 161 16.95 1.33 14.27
CA ILE A 161 16.37 2.13 13.18
C ILE A 161 17.31 2.26 11.97
N GLN A 162 18.63 2.31 12.19
CA GLN A 162 19.62 2.43 11.11
C GLN A 162 19.62 1.20 10.18
N LEU A 163 19.35 0.00 10.72
CA LEU A 163 19.19 -1.20 9.89
C LEU A 163 17.94 -1.11 9.03
N VAL A 164 16.82 -0.64 9.60
CA VAL A 164 15.58 -0.42 8.85
C VAL A 164 15.78 0.63 7.75
N THR A 165 16.46 1.75 8.06
CA THR A 165 16.84 2.77 7.08
C THR A 165 17.62 2.16 5.92
N PHE A 166 18.62 1.34 6.21
CA PHE A 166 19.41 0.66 5.19
C PHE A 166 18.54 -0.28 4.35
N TRP A 167 17.71 -1.12 4.96
CA TRP A 167 16.89 -2.09 4.23
C TRP A 167 15.86 -1.42 3.31
N VAL A 168 15.24 -0.33 3.76
CA VAL A 168 14.27 0.44 2.97
C VAL A 168 14.99 1.23 1.85
N THR A 169 16.03 1.99 2.17
CA THR A 169 16.72 2.81 1.13
C THR A 169 17.40 1.96 0.05
N GLN A 170 17.80 0.73 0.37
CA GLN A 170 18.41 -0.19 -0.57
C GLN A 170 17.42 -1.16 -1.24
N HIS A 171 16.10 -0.95 -1.06
CA HIS A 171 15.04 -1.78 -1.65
C HIS A 171 15.23 -3.29 -1.37
N ARG A 172 15.60 -3.64 -0.14
CA ARG A 172 15.91 -5.03 0.29
C ARG A 172 14.73 -5.76 0.92
N LEU A 173 13.57 -5.12 0.98
CA LEU A 173 12.36 -5.63 1.62
C LEU A 173 11.23 -5.73 0.61
N THR A 174 10.32 -6.67 0.85
CA THR A 174 8.99 -6.60 0.24
C THR A 174 8.16 -5.60 1.03
N TYR A 175 7.71 -4.54 0.38
CA TYR A 175 6.91 -3.49 1.02
C TYR A 175 5.44 -3.86 1.08
N SER A 176 4.81 -3.52 2.20
CA SER A 176 3.38 -3.58 2.41
C SER A 176 2.90 -2.34 3.17
N GLU A 177 1.60 -2.08 3.11
CA GLU A 177 0.99 -0.99 3.88
C GLU A 177 1.23 -1.18 5.39
N GLU A 178 1.07 -2.41 5.89
CA GLU A 178 1.30 -2.74 7.30
C GLU A 178 2.75 -2.47 7.74
N LEU A 179 3.74 -2.71 6.85
CA LEU A 179 5.14 -2.40 7.13
C LEU A 179 5.34 -0.90 7.32
N GLY A 180 4.69 -0.06 6.51
CA GLY A 180 4.68 1.39 6.68
C GLY A 180 4.01 1.81 8.00
N ASP A 181 2.90 1.16 8.36
CA ASP A 181 2.16 1.44 9.59
C ASP A 181 2.99 1.15 10.85
N VAL A 182 3.74 0.03 10.84
CA VAL A 182 4.66 -0.33 11.94
C VAL A 182 5.76 0.71 12.11
N ILE A 183 6.38 1.16 11.01
CA ILE A 183 7.42 2.19 11.05
C ILE A 183 6.86 3.51 11.58
N CYS A 184 5.69 3.93 11.10
CA CYS A 184 5.00 5.14 11.56
C CYS A 184 4.67 5.08 13.06
N SER A 185 4.14 3.94 13.53
CA SER A 185 3.72 3.76 14.92
C SER A 185 4.91 3.85 15.87
N HIS A 186 6.04 3.23 15.52
CA HIS A 186 7.26 3.34 16.30
C HIS A 186 7.78 4.79 16.37
N GLY A 187 7.72 5.53 15.27
CA GLY A 187 8.09 6.94 15.24
C GLY A 187 7.19 7.83 16.11
N ALA A 188 5.93 7.44 16.32
CA ALA A 188 5.02 8.16 17.22
C ALA A 188 5.35 7.91 18.70
N GLU A 189 5.93 6.75 19.04
CA GLU A 189 6.35 6.41 20.39
C GLU A 189 7.70 7.06 20.77
N ASP A 190 8.62 7.23 19.81
CA ASP A 190 9.93 7.85 20.03
C ASP A 190 10.15 9.11 19.17
N PRO A 191 10.01 10.30 19.76
CA PRO A 191 10.21 11.58 19.07
C PRO A 191 11.59 11.77 18.44
N ARG A 192 12.63 11.06 18.92
CA ARG A 192 14.01 11.20 18.42
C ARG A 192 14.17 10.63 17.02
N VAL A 193 13.36 9.62 16.67
CA VAL A 193 13.40 8.94 15.37
C VAL A 193 12.16 9.24 14.51
N ALA A 194 11.22 10.05 15.02
CA ALA A 194 9.95 10.35 14.36
C ALA A 194 10.09 10.81 12.90
N ASP A 195 10.96 11.79 12.62
CA ASP A 195 11.17 12.26 11.23
C ASP A 195 11.75 11.16 10.33
N THR A 196 12.71 10.37 10.84
CA THR A 196 13.29 9.25 10.09
C THR A 196 12.23 8.19 9.80
N CYS A 197 11.44 7.79 10.80
CA CYS A 197 10.34 6.86 10.63
C CYS A 197 9.31 7.35 9.60
N LEU A 198 8.88 8.60 9.68
CA LEU A 198 7.94 9.17 8.70
C LEU A 198 8.54 9.22 7.29
N ALA A 199 9.84 9.51 7.15
CA ALA A 199 10.53 9.50 5.87
C ALA A 199 10.59 8.10 5.26
N LEU A 200 10.90 7.09 6.07
CA LEU A 200 10.92 5.69 5.64
C LEU A 200 9.51 5.18 5.30
N ALA A 201 8.51 5.50 6.12
CA ALA A 201 7.13 5.13 5.86
C ALA A 201 6.60 5.75 4.56
N HIS A 202 6.95 7.02 4.28
CA HIS A 202 6.64 7.66 3.00
C HIS A 202 7.18 6.85 1.80
N ILE A 203 8.42 6.36 1.86
CA ILE A 203 9.02 5.52 0.80
C ILE A 203 8.21 4.22 0.63
N VAL A 204 7.89 3.56 1.73
CA VAL A 204 7.15 2.29 1.74
C VAL A 204 5.74 2.49 1.16
N TYR A 205 4.96 3.45 1.66
CA TYR A 205 3.61 3.72 1.16
C TYR A 205 3.59 4.09 -0.32
N THR A 206 4.55 4.91 -0.76
CA THR A 206 4.65 5.30 -2.18
C THR A 206 4.89 4.09 -3.06
N ALA A 207 5.78 3.19 -2.65
CA ALA A 207 6.06 1.97 -3.39
C ALA A 207 4.88 0.98 -3.39
N CYS A 208 4.04 1.00 -2.35
CA CYS A 208 2.80 0.22 -2.30
C CYS A 208 1.61 0.87 -3.02
N GLY A 209 1.75 2.11 -3.51
CA GLY A 209 0.64 2.86 -4.11
C GLY A 209 -0.38 3.41 -3.10
N VAL A 210 -0.07 3.41 -1.80
CA VAL A 210 -0.95 3.94 -0.74
C VAL A 210 -0.71 5.44 -0.58
N LEU A 211 -1.12 6.21 -1.59
CA LEU A 211 -0.74 7.63 -1.73
C LEU A 211 -1.23 8.51 -0.58
N ARG A 212 -2.43 8.26 -0.03
CA ARG A 212 -2.99 9.05 1.09
C ARG A 212 -2.12 8.99 2.35
N LYS A 213 -1.55 7.82 2.67
CA LYS A 213 -0.65 7.64 3.82
C LYS A 213 0.74 8.18 3.54
N ALA A 214 1.20 8.09 2.29
CA ALA A 214 2.44 8.74 1.84
C ALA A 214 2.37 10.27 2.02
N ALA A 215 1.30 10.89 1.53
CA ALA A 215 1.05 12.33 1.65
C ALA A 215 0.92 12.76 3.12
N LEU A 216 0.16 12.02 3.93
CA LEU A 216 0.05 12.28 5.36
C LEU A 216 1.41 12.23 6.08
N SER A 217 2.27 11.28 5.70
CA SER A 217 3.62 11.16 6.26
C SER A 217 4.48 12.38 5.91
N MET A 218 4.35 12.93 4.70
CA MET A 218 5.01 14.19 4.32
C MET A 218 4.49 15.38 5.13
N CYS A 219 3.16 15.51 5.28
CA CYS A 219 2.56 16.60 6.06
C CYS A 219 3.03 16.60 7.52
N ARG A 220 3.08 15.42 8.16
CA ARG A 220 3.55 15.27 9.55
C ARG A 220 5.03 15.63 9.74
N ARG A 221 5.82 15.64 8.67
CA ARG A 221 7.21 16.12 8.65
C ARG A 221 7.32 17.63 8.40
N GLY A 222 6.20 18.33 8.27
CA GLY A 222 6.16 19.75 7.93
C GLY A 222 6.35 20.05 6.44
N LEU A 223 6.37 19.04 5.57
CA LEU A 223 6.56 19.20 4.13
C LEU A 223 5.21 19.45 3.41
N ILE A 224 4.44 20.44 3.87
CA ILE A 224 3.07 20.71 3.40
C ILE A 224 3.03 20.99 1.90
N SER A 225 3.84 21.95 1.41
CA SER A 225 3.85 22.30 -0.02
C SER A 225 4.28 21.13 -0.91
N GLY A 226 5.27 20.35 -0.47
CA GLY A 226 5.72 19.16 -1.18
C GLY A 226 4.66 18.05 -1.20
N ALA A 227 3.92 17.88 -0.10
CA ALA A 227 2.81 16.94 -0.02
C ALA A 227 1.66 17.36 -0.94
N PHE A 228 1.34 18.65 -0.98
CA PHE A 228 0.35 19.19 -1.90
C PHE A 228 0.74 18.96 -3.37
N GLU A 229 1.97 19.27 -3.76
CA GLU A 229 2.45 18.98 -5.12
C GLU A 229 2.36 17.49 -5.47
N PHE A 230 2.71 16.62 -4.52
CA PHE A 230 2.62 15.17 -4.67
C PHE A 230 1.16 14.71 -4.89
N ILE A 231 0.22 15.22 -4.07
CA ILE A 231 -1.22 14.96 -4.21
C ILE A 231 -1.71 15.44 -5.57
N TYR A 232 -1.37 16.68 -5.94
CA TYR A 232 -1.88 17.34 -7.13
C TYR A 232 -1.43 16.67 -8.44
N LYS A 233 -0.21 16.13 -8.46
CA LYS A 233 0.34 15.40 -9.61
C LYS A 233 -0.18 13.96 -9.69
N SER A 234 -0.76 13.45 -8.61
CA SER A 234 -1.31 12.09 -8.54
C SER A 234 -2.68 12.02 -9.20
N ARG A 235 -2.84 11.13 -10.19
CA ARG A 235 -4.10 11.02 -10.95
C ARG A 235 -5.25 10.38 -10.17
N ASP A 236 -4.91 9.55 -9.18
CA ASP A 236 -5.86 8.70 -8.47
C ASP A 236 -6.23 9.24 -7.08
N PHE A 237 -5.86 10.49 -6.76
CA PHE A 237 -6.10 11.08 -5.44
C PHE A 237 -7.52 11.64 -5.34
N THR A 238 -8.32 11.09 -4.43
CA THR A 238 -9.74 11.44 -4.30
C THR A 238 -10.00 12.57 -3.30
N VAL A 239 -11.23 13.10 -3.29
CA VAL A 239 -11.73 14.02 -2.27
C VAL A 239 -11.64 13.40 -0.87
N GLU A 240 -11.97 12.11 -0.74
CA GLU A 240 -11.89 11.38 0.53
C GLU A 240 -10.44 11.27 1.02
N ASP A 241 -9.48 11.07 0.11
CA ASP A 241 -8.06 11.05 0.45
C ASP A 241 -7.56 12.41 0.91
N CYS A 242 -8.03 13.50 0.29
CA CYS A 242 -7.69 14.86 0.73
C CYS A 242 -8.21 15.10 2.16
N MET A 243 -9.45 14.71 2.43
CA MET A 243 -10.02 14.80 3.77
C MET A 243 -9.32 13.87 4.78
N PHE A 244 -8.85 12.70 4.36
CA PHE A 244 -8.03 11.81 5.19
C PHE A 244 -6.73 12.49 5.62
N VAL A 245 -6.00 13.10 4.67
CA VAL A 245 -4.74 13.81 4.97
C VAL A 245 -4.99 15.00 5.89
N LEU A 246 -6.03 15.80 5.61
CA LEU A 246 -6.37 16.97 6.42
C LEU A 246 -6.73 16.61 7.86
N ARG A 247 -7.53 15.55 8.06
CA ARG A 247 -7.87 15.07 9.42
C ARG A 247 -6.64 14.50 10.14
N GLY A 248 -5.74 13.86 9.42
CA GLY A 248 -4.52 13.28 10.00
C GLY A 248 -3.43 14.31 10.32
N CYS A 249 -3.46 15.48 9.66
CA CYS A 249 -2.56 16.61 9.88
C CYS A 249 -3.31 17.94 9.65
N PRO A 250 -4.14 18.37 10.63
CA PRO A 250 -4.93 19.59 10.49
C PRO A 250 -4.03 20.82 10.41
N SER A 251 -4.14 21.57 9.30
CA SER A 251 -3.32 22.76 9.05
C SER A 251 -4.09 23.75 8.19
N LEU A 252 -4.05 25.02 8.59
CA LEU A 252 -4.63 26.11 7.80
C LEU A 252 -3.95 26.24 6.44
N ASP A 253 -2.62 26.08 6.38
CA ASP A 253 -1.86 26.15 5.13
C ASP A 253 -2.27 25.03 4.17
N LEU A 254 -2.47 23.81 4.68
CA LEU A 254 -2.94 22.68 3.89
C LEU A 254 -4.37 22.91 3.35
N MET A 255 -5.26 23.47 4.17
CA MET A 255 -6.62 23.84 3.73
C MET A 255 -6.59 24.89 2.63
N GLN A 256 -5.67 25.85 2.73
CA GLN A 256 -5.50 26.86 1.70
C GLN A 256 -4.97 26.26 0.41
N ASP A 257 -3.95 25.40 0.48
CA ASP A 257 -3.42 24.71 -0.69
C ASP A 257 -4.50 23.88 -1.40
N PHE A 258 -5.36 23.18 -0.65
CA PHE A 258 -6.47 22.41 -1.22
C PHE A 258 -7.57 23.26 -1.87
N THR A 259 -7.73 24.51 -1.44
CA THR A 259 -8.84 25.40 -1.88
C THR A 259 -8.42 26.45 -2.89
N GLN A 260 -7.14 26.53 -3.23
CA GLN A 260 -6.60 27.52 -4.17
C GLN A 260 -6.25 26.91 -5.53
N LEU A 261 -6.24 27.77 -6.54
CA LEU A 261 -5.76 27.44 -7.88
C LEU A 261 -4.26 27.16 -7.83
N TYR A 262 -3.83 26.06 -8.44
CA TYR A 262 -2.42 25.71 -8.55
C TYR A 262 -2.03 25.48 -10.02
N GLU A 263 -1.01 26.19 -10.49
CA GLU A 263 -0.53 26.15 -11.89
C GLU A 263 -1.64 26.32 -12.94
N GLY A 264 -2.63 27.19 -12.67
CA GLY A 264 -3.73 27.50 -13.60
C GLY A 264 -4.80 26.41 -13.73
N LYS A 265 -4.69 25.33 -12.95
CA LYS A 265 -5.68 24.25 -12.85
C LYS A 265 -6.53 24.43 -11.56
N PRO A 266 -7.75 23.86 -11.53
CA PRO A 266 -8.71 24.07 -10.45
C PRO A 266 -8.23 23.53 -9.10
N ALA A 267 -8.73 24.13 -8.02
CA ALA A 267 -8.50 23.66 -6.66
C ALA A 267 -8.98 22.20 -6.47
N LEU A 268 -8.36 21.49 -5.54
CA LEU A 268 -8.72 20.10 -5.23
C LEU A 268 -10.09 19.99 -4.56
N LEU A 269 -10.40 20.96 -3.69
CA LEU A 269 -11.63 21.04 -2.91
C LEU A 269 -12.17 22.47 -2.92
N SER A 270 -13.47 22.62 -2.69
CA SER A 270 -14.04 23.94 -2.44
C SER A 270 -13.95 24.33 -0.97
N VAL A 271 -13.98 25.64 -0.71
CA VAL A 271 -13.92 26.18 0.65
C VAL A 271 -15.15 25.75 1.46
N GLY A 272 -16.35 25.86 0.89
CA GLY A 272 -17.58 25.49 1.57
C GLY A 272 -17.62 24.01 1.89
N PHE A 273 -17.16 23.14 0.97
CA PHE A 273 -17.11 21.71 1.22
C PHE A 273 -16.20 21.36 2.40
N ILE A 274 -14.97 21.89 2.44
CA ILE A 274 -14.06 21.64 3.58
C ILE A 274 -14.67 22.20 4.86
N CYS A 275 -15.14 23.45 4.85
CA CYS A 275 -15.67 24.08 6.05
C CYS A 275 -16.85 23.30 6.61
N HIS A 276 -17.83 22.96 5.77
CA HIS A 276 -19.00 22.17 6.13
C HIS A 276 -18.61 20.80 6.70
N SER A 277 -17.67 20.11 6.05
CA SER A 277 -17.17 18.80 6.49
C SER A 277 -16.49 18.81 7.86
N LEU A 278 -15.98 19.96 8.31
CA LEU A 278 -15.31 20.10 9.60
C LEU A 278 -16.24 20.60 10.73
N LEU A 279 -17.45 21.10 10.43
CA LEU A 279 -18.39 21.66 11.42
C LEU A 279 -18.86 20.68 12.51
N LYS A 280 -18.77 19.38 12.25
CA LYS A 280 -19.16 18.31 13.20
C LYS A 280 -17.96 17.60 13.82
N SER A 281 -16.76 18.17 13.63
CA SER A 281 -15.50 17.63 14.16
C SER A 281 -14.87 18.63 15.12
N ASP A 282 -13.89 18.16 15.90
CA ASP A 282 -13.09 19.03 16.78
C ASP A 282 -12.20 20.03 16.02
N LEU A 283 -12.31 20.07 14.68
CA LEU A 283 -11.54 20.93 13.78
C LEU A 283 -12.35 22.11 13.23
N GLU A 284 -13.55 22.39 13.77
CA GLU A 284 -14.40 23.50 13.30
C GLU A 284 -13.71 24.87 13.39
N ASP A 285 -12.83 25.08 14.37
CA ASP A 285 -12.09 26.34 14.51
C ASP A 285 -11.17 26.61 13.30
N LEU A 286 -10.61 25.56 12.68
CA LEU A 286 -9.82 25.71 11.45
C LEU A 286 -10.68 26.16 10.26
N ALA A 287 -11.92 25.69 10.19
CA ALA A 287 -12.87 26.15 9.17
C ALA A 287 -13.16 27.65 9.34
N PHE A 288 -13.41 28.11 10.57
CA PHE A 288 -13.65 29.54 10.83
C PHE A 288 -12.41 30.39 10.54
N GLN A 289 -11.20 29.94 10.90
CA GLN A 289 -9.96 30.62 10.57
C GLN A 289 -9.74 30.76 9.06
N LEU A 290 -10.07 29.73 8.28
CA LEU A 290 -10.01 29.82 6.81
C LEU A 290 -10.97 30.87 6.27
N LEU A 291 -12.22 30.85 6.75
CA LEU A 291 -13.24 31.80 6.32
C LEU A 291 -12.91 33.24 6.73
N GLU A 292 -12.38 33.46 7.93
CA GLU A 292 -11.89 34.75 8.39
C GLU A 292 -10.74 35.25 7.50
N LYS A 293 -9.77 34.38 7.18
CA LYS A 293 -8.64 34.73 6.31
C LYS A 293 -9.11 35.13 4.90
N ILE A 294 -10.12 34.45 4.37
CA ILE A 294 -10.75 34.81 3.09
C ILE A 294 -11.50 36.15 3.19
N TYR A 295 -12.25 36.35 4.28
CA TYR A 295 -12.98 37.59 4.54
C TYR A 295 -12.04 38.80 4.66
N ALA A 296 -10.91 38.64 5.35
CA ALA A 296 -9.86 39.65 5.47
C ALA A 296 -9.09 39.89 4.16
N GLY A 297 -9.13 38.95 3.21
CA GLY A 297 -8.41 39.00 1.94
C GLY A 297 -8.90 40.05 0.93
N GLY A 298 -10.00 40.75 1.23
CA GLY A 298 -10.46 41.90 0.45
C GLY A 298 -11.96 41.89 0.15
N GLN A 299 -12.43 43.01 -0.39
CA GLN A 299 -13.85 43.20 -0.69
C GLN A 299 -14.33 42.21 -1.76
N GLY A 300 -15.35 41.41 -1.44
CA GLY A 300 -15.97 40.46 -2.36
C GLY A 300 -15.24 39.11 -2.48
N ALA A 301 -14.14 38.86 -1.76
CA ALA A 301 -13.45 37.58 -1.78
C ALA A 301 -14.37 36.43 -1.30
N LEU A 302 -14.98 36.60 -0.12
CA LEU A 302 -15.92 35.63 0.45
C LEU A 302 -17.15 35.43 -0.45
N GLU A 303 -17.65 36.51 -1.06
CA GLU A 303 -18.78 36.47 -2.00
C GLU A 303 -18.43 35.65 -3.24
N LYS A 304 -17.27 35.91 -3.85
CA LYS A 304 -16.77 35.11 -4.98
C LYS A 304 -16.60 33.64 -4.59
N THR A 305 -16.12 33.34 -3.39
CA THR A 305 -15.96 31.98 -2.90
C THR A 305 -17.29 31.25 -2.80
N ILE A 306 -18.31 31.85 -2.18
CA ILE A 306 -19.63 31.24 -2.01
C ILE A 306 -20.33 31.04 -3.36
N LEU A 307 -20.29 32.05 -4.24
CA LEU A 307 -20.99 32.02 -5.53
C LEU A 307 -20.37 31.04 -6.54
N ASN A 308 -19.08 30.74 -6.43
CA ASN A 308 -18.39 29.79 -7.32
C ASN A 308 -18.19 28.41 -6.67
N ASP A 309 -18.82 28.15 -5.52
CA ASP A 309 -18.65 26.89 -4.81
C ASP A 309 -19.50 25.77 -5.44
N VAL A 310 -18.86 24.93 -6.25
CA VAL A 310 -19.55 23.83 -6.96
C VAL A 310 -19.79 22.61 -6.06
N MET A 311 -19.05 22.47 -4.96
CA MET A 311 -19.11 21.29 -4.08
C MET A 311 -19.92 21.53 -2.79
N CYS A 312 -20.45 22.74 -2.57
CA CYS A 312 -21.20 23.12 -1.38
C CYS A 312 -22.53 23.76 -1.76
N SER A 313 -23.64 23.28 -1.18
CA SER A 313 -24.96 23.84 -1.42
C SER A 313 -25.21 25.13 -0.62
N ALA A 314 -26.19 25.94 -1.04
CA ALA A 314 -26.63 27.11 -0.28
C ALA A 314 -27.12 26.72 1.14
N GLU A 315 -27.76 25.56 1.29
CA GLU A 315 -28.15 24.99 2.59
C GLU A 315 -26.92 24.70 3.47
N SER A 316 -25.88 24.08 2.89
CA SER A 316 -24.63 23.78 3.61
C SER A 316 -23.92 25.07 4.05
N TRP A 317 -23.93 26.12 3.22
CA TRP A 317 -23.44 27.44 3.60
C TRP A 317 -24.30 28.12 4.69
N SER A 318 -25.61 27.89 4.71
CA SER A 318 -26.49 28.33 5.79
C SER A 318 -26.16 27.63 7.11
N GLU A 319 -25.85 26.33 7.07
CA GLU A 319 -25.36 25.59 8.24
C GLU A 319 -24.02 26.15 8.74
N ILE A 320 -23.08 26.46 7.84
CA ILE A 320 -21.81 27.13 8.19
C ILE A 320 -22.09 28.47 8.89
N ALA A 321 -22.97 29.30 8.35
CA ALA A 321 -23.32 30.60 8.95
C ALA A 321 -23.94 30.45 10.33
N THR A 322 -24.85 29.48 10.49
CA THR A 322 -25.48 29.16 11.78
C THR A 322 -24.44 28.75 12.82
N ARG A 323 -23.46 27.92 12.42
CA ARG A 323 -22.35 27.52 13.30
C ARG A 323 -21.43 28.68 13.64
N CYS A 324 -21.13 29.57 12.69
CA CYS A 324 -20.38 30.79 12.94
C CYS A 324 -21.06 31.66 14.01
N GLU A 325 -22.38 31.86 13.91
CA GLU A 325 -23.18 32.64 14.87
C GLU A 325 -23.11 32.03 16.28
N GLN A 326 -23.30 30.71 16.39
CA GLN A 326 -23.21 29.97 17.66
C GLN A 326 -21.83 30.09 18.34
N ARG A 327 -20.77 30.25 17.57
CA ARG A 327 -19.38 30.32 18.04
C ARG A 327 -18.88 31.76 18.22
N GLY A 328 -19.74 32.77 18.03
CA GLY A 328 -19.40 34.19 18.21
C GLY A 328 -18.80 34.88 17.00
N TRP A 329 -18.76 34.22 15.84
CA TRP A 329 -18.27 34.77 14.57
C TRP A 329 -19.37 35.57 13.84
N HIS A 330 -20.02 36.51 14.55
CA HIS A 330 -21.22 37.22 14.09
C HIS A 330 -21.06 37.95 12.76
N GLN A 331 -19.93 38.65 12.57
CA GLN A 331 -19.68 39.40 11.33
C GLN A 331 -19.59 38.47 10.12
N LEU A 332 -18.95 37.32 10.30
CA LEU A 332 -18.79 36.31 9.26
C LEU A 332 -20.13 35.66 8.95
N ALA A 333 -20.90 35.26 9.98
CA ALA A 333 -22.24 34.70 9.83
C ALA A 333 -23.18 35.64 9.07
N GLN A 334 -23.28 36.90 9.51
CA GLN A 334 -24.09 37.92 8.84
C GLN A 334 -23.67 38.12 7.38
N LYS A 335 -22.36 38.15 7.10
CA LYS A 335 -21.88 38.32 5.74
C LYS A 335 -22.27 37.12 4.85
N ILE A 336 -22.09 35.89 5.32
CA ILE A 336 -22.50 34.68 4.59
C ILE A 336 -24.00 34.71 4.30
N ILE A 337 -24.84 34.96 5.30
CA ILE A 337 -26.30 35.03 5.14
C ILE A 337 -26.68 36.12 4.12
N SER A 338 -26.07 37.32 4.21
CA SER A 338 -26.35 38.41 3.27
C SER A 338 -26.07 38.03 1.81
N ILE A 339 -25.01 37.26 1.57
CA ILE A 339 -24.63 36.78 0.23
C ILE A 339 -25.64 35.75 -0.26
N LEU A 340 -26.03 34.79 0.59
CA LEU A 340 -27.03 33.78 0.23
C LEU A 340 -28.40 34.40 -0.11
N LEU A 341 -28.85 35.40 0.65
CA LEU A 341 -30.13 36.09 0.40
C LEU A 341 -30.12 36.99 -0.84
N SER A 342 -28.95 37.43 -1.28
CA SER A 342 -28.83 38.21 -2.52
C SER A 342 -29.00 37.37 -3.80
N GLN A 343 -29.04 36.03 -3.67
CA GLN A 343 -29.21 35.15 -4.82
C GLN A 343 -30.68 35.06 -5.27
N PRO A 344 -30.94 35.03 -6.60
CA PRO A 344 -32.29 34.93 -7.12
C PRO A 344 -32.94 33.60 -6.71
N GLY A 345 -34.06 33.68 -5.99
CA GLY A 345 -34.80 32.51 -5.49
C GLY A 345 -34.57 32.15 -4.01
N ALA A 346 -33.76 32.93 -3.28
CA ALA A 346 -33.58 32.75 -1.84
C ALA A 346 -34.87 33.13 -1.07
N VAL A 347 -35.44 32.17 -0.34
CA VAL A 347 -36.59 32.40 0.57
C VAL A 347 -36.11 32.19 2.00
N CYS A 348 -36.23 33.22 2.84
CA CYS A 348 -36.08 33.08 4.29
C CYS A 348 -37.27 32.28 4.82
N LEU A 349 -37.05 31.01 5.17
CA LEU A 349 -37.92 30.33 6.12
C LEU A 349 -37.43 30.72 7.51
N SER A 350 -37.97 31.80 8.06
CA SER A 350 -37.84 32.07 9.49
C SER A 350 -38.52 30.93 10.25
N GLN A 351 -37.74 30.03 10.84
CA GLN A 351 -38.23 29.19 11.93
C GLN A 351 -38.40 30.10 13.14
N GLU A 352 -39.55 30.78 13.22
CA GLU A 352 -40.20 31.23 14.45
C GLU A 352 -41.51 31.95 14.09
N GLN A 353 -42.63 31.44 14.62
CA GLN A 353 -44.04 31.88 14.48
C GLN A 353 -44.67 31.51 13.12
N ASP A 354 -45.50 30.47 12.98
CA ASP A 354 -46.81 30.29 13.63
C ASP A 354 -47.10 28.81 13.94
N SER A 355 -47.00 28.45 15.21
CA SER A 355 -47.88 27.44 15.80
C SER A 355 -49.04 28.22 16.42
N VAL A 356 -50.30 27.79 16.18
CA VAL A 356 -51.60 28.48 16.45
C VAL A 356 -52.05 29.17 15.16
N GLU A 357 -53.02 28.72 14.37
CA GLU A 357 -54.37 28.22 14.69
C GLU A 357 -54.90 27.48 13.43
N LEU A 358 -55.05 26.16 13.48
CA LEU A 358 -55.92 25.44 12.54
C LEU A 358 -57.20 25.11 13.29
N MET A 359 -58.07 26.11 13.43
CA MET A 359 -59.40 25.94 13.97
C MET A 359 -60.33 25.38 12.88
N GLU A 360 -61.01 24.30 13.25
CA GLU A 360 -62.11 23.66 12.53
C GLU A 360 -63.12 24.67 11.97
N HIS A 361 -63.61 24.43 10.75
CA HIS A 361 -65.02 24.62 10.37
C HIS A 361 -65.30 23.79 9.10
N VAL A 362 -65.89 22.59 9.25
CA VAL A 362 -67.34 22.27 9.25
C VAL A 362 -67.90 22.04 7.84
N PHE A 363 -68.28 20.77 7.62
CA PHE A 363 -69.40 20.25 6.82
C PHE A 363 -70.25 21.25 6.04
N MET A 364 -70.35 21.04 4.71
CA MET A 364 -71.53 20.46 4.06
C MET A 364 -71.18 19.87 2.69
#